data_AF-A0A336L1L2-F1
#
_entry.id   AF-A0A336L1L2-F1
#
_cell.length_a   1.000
_cell.length_b   1.000
_cell.length_c   1.000
_cell.angle_alpha   90.00
_cell.angle_beta   90.00
_cell.angle_gamma   90.00
#
_symmetry.space_group_name_H-M   'P 1'
#
loop_
_entity.id
_entity.type
_entity.pdbx_description
1 polymer ?
#
loop_
_entity_poly.entity_id
_entity_poly.type
_entity_poly.pdbx_seq_one_letter_code
_entity_poly.pdbx_strand_id
1 'polypeptide(L)'
;MAFFFKNYNWFFILLVVNGLACVACHLVLHCYNNGNCYQDEICVNGRCICPLESLHSDNGICLKKVNLGDACNHTAQCQHIPSATCKNGKCACRDQQIIVDGNCIDFHRSETVILNCGEANYIIKDGKCIVGIGASCSNDTMCGIDHSTCVRPIFVGKKNSLKDYNYCSCQMEYVHVNGECLKIATKYEDQCESDEQCFPLSHDLKCINGNCVCATSHHKCIDVFTKVQNPEKHNAKDGSDSSGMINILMIILGFAVLYNHQFFYL
;
A
#
# COMPACT_ATOMS: atom_id res chain seq x y z
N MET A 1 -27.43 -33.47 -51.05
CA MET A 1 -27.19 -32.02 -50.84
C MET A 1 -25.74 -31.85 -50.43
N ALA A 2 -24.94 -31.19 -51.26
CA ALA A 2 -23.52 -30.95 -51.03
C ALA A 2 -23.33 -29.50 -50.61
N PHE A 3 -22.71 -29.28 -49.44
CA PHE A 3 -22.20 -27.97 -49.06
C PHE A 3 -20.71 -27.93 -49.36
N PHE A 4 -20.35 -27.09 -50.32
CA PHE A 4 -18.97 -26.69 -50.57
C PHE A 4 -18.68 -25.40 -49.79
N PHE A 5 -17.71 -25.42 -48.88
CA PHE A 5 -16.94 -24.23 -48.55
C PHE A 5 -15.54 -24.36 -49.16
N LYS A 6 -15.18 -23.33 -49.94
CA LYS A 6 -13.95 -23.17 -50.73
C LYS A 6 -12.78 -22.69 -49.84
N ASN A 7 -11.57 -23.08 -50.26
CA ASN A 7 -10.23 -22.56 -49.93
C ASN A 7 -9.65 -23.02 -48.58
N TYR A 8 -8.60 -23.85 -48.47
CA TYR A 8 -7.41 -24.01 -49.30
C TYR A 8 -6.87 -25.46 -49.32
N ASN A 9 -6.45 -25.85 -50.53
CA ASN A 9 -5.44 -26.81 -50.96
C ASN A 9 -5.62 -28.34 -50.82
N TRP A 10 -5.57 -28.95 -52.00
CA TRP A 10 -5.74 -30.35 -52.38
C TRP A 10 -4.71 -31.29 -51.74
N PHE A 11 -5.17 -32.41 -51.17
CA PHE A 11 -4.72 -33.79 -51.46
C PHE A 11 -5.48 -34.78 -50.55
N PHE A 12 -6.76 -35.01 -50.85
CA PHE A 12 -7.48 -36.19 -50.33
C PHE A 12 -7.11 -37.39 -51.22
N ILE A 13 -6.04 -38.10 -50.87
CA ILE A 13 -5.76 -39.43 -51.42
C ILE A 13 -6.36 -40.46 -50.46
N LEU A 14 -7.32 -41.20 -51.00
CA LEU A 14 -7.79 -42.49 -50.51
C LEU A 14 -6.62 -43.44 -50.26
N LEU A 15 -6.36 -43.80 -49.01
CA LEU A 15 -5.65 -45.03 -48.66
C LEU A 15 -6.37 -45.73 -47.50
N VAL A 16 -7.47 -46.40 -47.85
CA VAL A 16 -7.97 -47.56 -47.09
C VAL A 16 -7.60 -48.80 -47.90
N VAL A 17 -6.35 -49.24 -47.81
CA VAL A 17 -6.00 -50.61 -48.17
C VAL A 17 -4.76 -51.06 -47.39
N ASN A 18 -4.94 -52.09 -46.57
CA ASN A 18 -3.91 -52.99 -46.04
C ASN A 18 -2.82 -52.39 -45.11
N GLY A 19 -3.13 -52.34 -43.81
CA GLY A 19 -2.27 -52.95 -42.77
C GLY A 19 -0.82 -52.47 -42.59
N LEU A 20 -0.42 -51.30 -43.08
CA LEU A 20 0.95 -50.78 -42.89
C LEU A 20 0.94 -49.34 -42.38
N ALA A 21 1.43 -49.22 -41.14
CA ALA A 21 1.95 -48.05 -40.42
C ALA A 21 1.61 -46.64 -40.95
N CYS A 22 0.90 -45.87 -40.12
CA CYS A 22 0.80 -44.41 -40.25
C CYS A 22 2.19 -43.76 -40.24
N VAL A 23 2.67 -43.36 -41.41
CA VAL A 23 3.74 -42.36 -41.55
C VAL A 23 3.05 -41.00 -41.72
N ALA A 24 3.33 -40.11 -40.77
CA ALA A 24 2.80 -38.75 -40.62
C ALA A 24 1.34 -38.63 -40.14
N CYS A 25 1.16 -38.68 -38.81
CA CYS A 25 0.02 -38.03 -38.17
C CYS A 25 0.52 -37.15 -37.02
N HIS A 26 0.78 -35.88 -37.34
CA HIS A 26 0.60 -34.83 -36.35
C HIS A 26 -0.90 -34.84 -35.99
N LEU A 27 -1.24 -34.89 -34.70
CA LEU A 27 -2.57 -34.96 -34.06
C LEU A 27 -3.11 -36.36 -33.71
N VAL A 28 -3.09 -36.61 -32.39
CA VAL A 28 -3.86 -37.59 -31.61
C VAL A 28 -3.52 -39.06 -31.92
N LEU A 29 -2.59 -39.62 -31.13
CA LEU A 29 -2.39 -41.07 -31.05
C LEU A 29 -3.66 -41.68 -30.45
N HIS A 30 -4.56 -42.13 -31.34
CA HIS A 30 -5.76 -42.83 -30.92
C HIS A 30 -5.39 -44.22 -30.39
N CYS A 31 -5.91 -44.58 -29.22
CA CYS A 31 -5.67 -45.87 -28.59
C CYS A 31 -6.97 -46.66 -28.45
N TYR A 32 -6.89 -47.99 -28.45
CA TYR A 32 -8.02 -48.87 -28.15
C TYR A 32 -7.84 -49.58 -26.80
N ASN A 33 -6.58 -49.85 -26.44
CA ASN A 33 -6.17 -50.32 -25.12
C ASN A 33 -4.80 -49.73 -24.76
N ASN A 34 -4.32 -49.99 -23.54
CA ASN A 34 -3.03 -49.46 -23.06
C ASN A 34 -1.82 -49.96 -23.88
N GLY A 35 -1.92 -51.11 -24.54
CA GLY A 35 -0.86 -51.64 -25.40
C GLY A 35 -0.62 -50.83 -26.68
N ASN A 36 -1.53 -49.90 -27.01
CA ASN A 36 -1.35 -48.93 -28.10
C ASN A 36 -0.62 -47.66 -27.65
N CYS A 37 -0.38 -47.48 -26.35
CA CYS A 37 0.25 -46.31 -25.79
C CYS A 37 1.74 -46.54 -25.51
N TYR A 38 2.52 -45.47 -25.45
CA TYR A 38 3.96 -45.57 -25.26
C TYR A 38 4.30 -45.60 -23.76
N GLN A 39 5.07 -46.60 -23.35
CA GLN A 39 5.57 -46.73 -21.97
C GLN A 39 4.44 -46.73 -20.91
N ASP A 40 4.48 -45.77 -19.98
CA ASP A 40 3.61 -45.69 -18.79
C ASP A 40 2.28 -44.96 -19.04
N GLU A 41 1.98 -44.64 -20.30
CA GLU A 41 0.73 -44.01 -20.70
C GLU A 41 -0.47 -44.97 -20.57
N ILE A 42 -1.62 -44.40 -20.23
CA ILE A 42 -2.89 -45.11 -20.15
C ILE A 42 -3.84 -44.63 -21.24
N CYS A 43 -4.57 -45.59 -21.81
CA CYS A 43 -5.57 -45.29 -22.83
C CYS A 43 -6.88 -44.85 -22.17
N VAL A 44 -7.25 -43.58 -22.33
CA VAL A 44 -8.48 -43.01 -21.78
C VAL A 44 -9.26 -42.33 -22.92
N ASN A 45 -10.50 -42.76 -23.13
CA ASN A 45 -11.39 -42.23 -24.17
C ASN A 45 -10.75 -42.16 -25.57
N GLY A 46 -9.97 -43.19 -25.89
CA GLY A 46 -9.31 -43.29 -27.18
C GLY A 46 -8.11 -42.36 -27.34
N ARG A 47 -7.51 -41.84 -26.25
CA ARG A 47 -6.24 -41.10 -26.26
C ARG A 47 -5.28 -41.64 -25.21
N CYS A 48 -4.01 -41.70 -25.57
CA CYS A 48 -2.94 -41.99 -24.60
C CYS A 48 -2.66 -40.74 -23.76
N ILE A 49 -2.76 -40.89 -22.44
CA ILE A 49 -2.49 -39.82 -21.47
C ILE A 49 -1.57 -40.34 -20.38
N CYS A 50 -0.82 -39.43 -19.76
CA CYS A 50 -0.07 -39.79 -18.57
C CYS A 50 -0.99 -40.07 -17.37
N PRO A 51 -0.61 -41.01 -16.47
CA PRO A 51 -1.33 -41.28 -15.24
C PRO A 51 -1.53 -40.04 -14.35
N LEU A 52 -2.48 -40.12 -13.41
CA LEU A 52 -2.69 -39.06 -12.42
C LEU A 52 -1.37 -38.71 -11.71
N GLU A 53 -1.14 -37.43 -11.44
CA GLU A 53 0.12 -36.91 -10.87
C GLU A 53 1.37 -37.00 -11.77
N SER A 54 1.21 -37.21 -13.08
CA SER A 54 2.32 -37.16 -14.04
C SER A 54 2.04 -36.28 -15.27
N LEU A 55 3.10 -35.90 -15.98
CA LEU A 55 3.11 -35.02 -17.14
C LEU A 55 4.05 -35.55 -18.23
N HIS A 56 3.72 -35.27 -19.48
CA HIS A 56 4.59 -35.57 -20.61
C HIS A 56 5.88 -34.73 -20.56
N SER A 57 7.02 -35.40 -20.70
CA SER A 57 8.30 -34.79 -21.08
C SER A 57 8.31 -34.42 -22.55
N ASP A 58 9.28 -33.59 -22.97
CA ASP A 58 9.50 -33.24 -24.39
C ASP A 58 9.73 -34.48 -25.27
N ASN A 59 10.20 -35.58 -24.67
CA ASN A 59 10.41 -36.88 -25.32
C ASN A 59 9.20 -37.84 -25.21
N GLY A 60 8.03 -37.37 -24.76
CA GLY A 60 6.81 -38.18 -24.65
C GLY A 60 6.76 -39.16 -23.47
N ILE A 61 7.69 -39.05 -22.50
CA ILE A 61 7.75 -39.90 -21.31
C ILE A 61 6.92 -39.28 -20.17
N CYS A 62 6.17 -40.08 -19.42
CA CYS A 62 5.44 -39.61 -18.25
C CYS A 62 6.36 -39.40 -17.04
N LEU A 63 6.43 -38.16 -16.55
CA LEU A 63 7.23 -37.77 -15.39
C LEU A 63 6.33 -37.32 -14.26
N LYS A 64 6.66 -37.70 -13.02
CA LYS A 64 5.92 -37.27 -11.83
C LYS A 64 5.97 -35.75 -11.66
N LYS A 65 4.82 -35.15 -11.35
CA LYS A 65 4.70 -33.73 -10.97
C LYS A 65 5.42 -33.46 -9.64
N VAL A 66 6.04 -32.30 -9.53
CA VAL A 66 6.74 -31.85 -8.32
C VAL A 66 6.35 -30.42 -7.97
N ASN A 67 6.40 -30.04 -6.70
CA ASN A 67 6.06 -28.69 -6.27
C ASN A 67 7.29 -27.76 -6.34
N LEU A 68 7.07 -26.46 -6.16
CA LEU A 68 8.16 -25.51 -6.01
C LEU A 68 9.06 -25.90 -4.83
N GLY A 69 10.38 -25.83 -5.04
CA GLY A 69 11.40 -26.21 -4.06
C GLY A 69 11.77 -27.70 -4.06
N ASP A 70 10.93 -28.56 -4.64
CA ASP A 70 11.20 -29.99 -4.73
C ASP A 70 12.29 -30.30 -5.76
N ALA A 71 12.94 -31.45 -5.57
CA ALA A 71 13.95 -31.93 -6.50
C ALA A 71 13.33 -32.27 -7.86
N CYS A 72 14.00 -31.87 -8.94
CA CYS A 72 13.61 -32.14 -10.31
C CYS A 72 14.84 -32.47 -11.17
N ASN A 73 14.61 -33.21 -12.24
CA ASN A 73 15.59 -33.51 -13.28
C ASN A 73 15.21 -32.90 -14.63
N HIS A 74 13.90 -32.70 -14.87
CA HIS A 74 13.37 -32.15 -16.12
C HIS A 74 12.35 -31.05 -15.85
N THR A 75 12.37 -30.00 -16.67
CA THR A 75 11.42 -28.89 -16.58
C THR A 75 9.96 -29.32 -16.71
N ALA A 76 9.68 -30.39 -17.46
CA ALA A 76 8.33 -30.97 -17.57
C ALA A 76 7.69 -31.34 -16.22
N GLN A 77 8.48 -31.70 -15.21
CA GLN A 77 7.98 -32.03 -13.87
C GLN A 77 7.36 -30.81 -13.15
N CYS A 78 7.79 -29.61 -13.53
CA CYS A 78 7.36 -28.32 -12.99
C CYS A 78 6.22 -27.68 -13.79
N GLN A 79 5.89 -28.18 -14.98
CA GLN A 79 5.02 -27.48 -15.93
C GLN A 79 3.56 -27.32 -15.48
N HIS A 80 3.10 -28.07 -14.46
CA HIS A 80 1.78 -27.82 -13.86
C HIS A 80 1.72 -26.48 -13.13
N ILE A 81 2.88 -25.92 -12.76
CA ILE A 81 3.02 -24.60 -12.14
C ILE A 81 3.38 -23.61 -13.25
N PRO A 82 2.50 -22.64 -13.55
CA PRO A 82 2.78 -21.63 -14.57
C PRO A 82 4.11 -20.93 -14.30
N SER A 83 4.94 -20.81 -15.35
CA SER A 83 6.25 -20.15 -15.28
C SER A 83 7.30 -20.81 -14.38
N ALA A 84 7.10 -22.03 -13.89
CA ALA A 84 8.15 -22.78 -13.21
C ALA A 84 9.07 -23.51 -14.20
N THR A 85 10.34 -23.67 -13.83
CA THR A 85 11.36 -24.43 -14.54
C THR A 85 12.24 -25.22 -13.57
N CYS A 86 12.84 -26.31 -14.04
CA CYS A 86 13.82 -27.01 -13.24
C CYS A 86 15.16 -26.25 -13.28
N LYS A 87 15.58 -25.66 -12.17
CA LYS A 87 16.82 -24.86 -12.04
C LYS A 87 17.66 -25.41 -10.89
N ASN A 88 18.92 -25.73 -11.17
CA ASN A 88 19.86 -26.31 -10.19
C ASN A 88 19.30 -27.56 -9.47
N GLY A 89 18.57 -28.41 -10.22
CA GLY A 89 17.96 -29.63 -9.68
C GLY A 89 16.75 -29.39 -8.77
N LYS A 90 16.21 -28.16 -8.71
CA LYS A 90 14.99 -27.84 -7.96
C LYS A 90 13.98 -27.10 -8.82
N CYS A 91 12.70 -27.34 -8.54
CA CYS A 91 11.63 -26.64 -9.21
C CYS A 91 11.57 -25.19 -8.73
N ALA A 92 11.79 -24.23 -9.61
CA ALA A 92 11.87 -22.82 -9.27
C ALA A 92 11.14 -21.98 -10.31
N CYS A 93 10.73 -20.77 -9.94
CA CYS A 93 10.18 -19.82 -10.90
C CYS A 93 11.25 -19.38 -11.91
N ARG A 94 10.80 -18.92 -13.08
CA ARG A 94 11.68 -18.27 -14.06
C ARG A 94 12.32 -17.02 -13.46
N ASP A 95 13.38 -16.54 -14.10
CA ASP A 95 14.12 -15.38 -13.61
C ASP A 95 13.18 -14.16 -13.47
N GLN A 96 13.39 -13.37 -12.40
CA GLN A 96 12.58 -12.20 -12.04
C GLN A 96 11.14 -12.51 -11.56
N GLN A 97 10.90 -13.74 -11.08
CA GLN A 97 9.66 -14.12 -10.42
C GLN A 97 9.91 -14.57 -8.98
N ILE A 98 8.93 -14.33 -8.10
CA ILE A 98 8.96 -14.80 -6.70
C ILE A 98 7.87 -15.84 -6.44
N ILE A 99 8.08 -16.64 -5.38
CA ILE A 99 7.13 -17.67 -4.94
C ILE A 99 6.17 -17.03 -3.94
N VAL A 100 4.88 -17.05 -4.23
CA VAL A 100 3.80 -16.64 -3.32
C VAL A 100 2.72 -17.70 -3.35
N ASP A 101 2.39 -18.29 -2.19
CA ASP A 101 1.37 -19.33 -2.03
C ASP A 101 1.48 -20.48 -3.05
N GLY A 102 2.69 -20.93 -3.32
CA GLY A 102 2.95 -22.03 -4.26
C GLY A 102 2.85 -21.66 -5.75
N ASN A 103 2.75 -20.37 -6.08
CA ASN A 103 2.69 -19.85 -7.44
C ASN A 103 3.85 -18.91 -7.76
N CYS A 104 4.18 -18.81 -9.06
CA CYS A 104 5.18 -17.87 -9.56
C CYS A 104 4.52 -16.56 -10.00
N ILE A 105 4.97 -15.45 -9.44
CA ILE A 105 4.48 -14.12 -9.79
C ILE A 105 5.61 -13.24 -10.34
N ASP A 106 5.33 -12.48 -11.41
CA ASP A 106 6.27 -11.55 -12.02
C ASP A 106 6.58 -10.37 -11.08
N PHE A 107 7.87 -10.13 -10.83
CA PHE A 107 8.34 -8.99 -10.06
C PHE A 107 8.17 -7.65 -10.82
N HIS A 108 8.12 -7.69 -12.17
CA HIS A 108 8.24 -6.49 -13.02
C HIS A 108 7.06 -6.12 -13.91
N ARG A 109 5.94 -6.86 -13.91
CA ARG A 109 4.84 -6.53 -14.82
C ARG A 109 3.49 -6.55 -14.14
N SER A 110 3.24 -5.49 -13.39
CA SER A 110 1.89 -4.98 -13.32
C SER A 110 1.95 -3.48 -13.09
N GLU A 111 1.48 -2.71 -14.08
CA GLU A 111 1.07 -1.31 -13.91
C GLU A 111 -0.14 -1.18 -12.95
N THR A 112 -0.58 -2.28 -12.35
CA THR A 112 -1.58 -2.37 -11.27
C THR A 112 -1.06 -3.07 -10.01
N VAL A 113 0.24 -3.37 -9.90
CA VAL A 113 0.85 -3.75 -8.62
C VAL A 113 1.27 -2.46 -7.95
N ILE A 114 0.54 -2.14 -6.88
CA ILE A 114 1.03 -1.30 -5.80
C ILE A 114 2.45 -1.80 -5.51
N LEU A 115 3.45 -1.02 -5.89
CA LEU A 115 4.86 -1.35 -5.68
C LEU A 115 5.09 -1.21 -4.16
N ASN A 116 4.62 -2.21 -3.43
CA ASN A 116 4.80 -2.33 -2.00
C ASN A 116 6.29 -2.57 -1.82
N CYS A 117 7.02 -1.48 -1.62
CA CYS A 117 8.36 -1.57 -1.09
C CYS A 117 8.22 -2.42 0.17
N GLY A 118 8.73 -3.66 0.12
CA GLY A 118 8.42 -4.72 1.10
C GLY A 118 8.86 -4.43 2.54
N GLU A 119 9.36 -3.22 2.78
CA GLU A 119 9.73 -2.66 4.06
C GLU A 119 8.77 -1.54 4.46
N ALA A 120 8.34 -1.55 5.73
CA ALA A 120 7.42 -0.55 6.26
C ALA A 120 8.01 0.87 6.10
N ASN A 121 7.18 1.80 5.64
CA ASN A 121 7.50 3.21 5.42
C ASN A 121 8.47 3.51 4.27
N TYR A 122 8.68 2.57 3.34
CA TYR A 122 9.29 2.89 2.05
C TYR A 122 8.21 3.34 1.07
N ILE A 123 8.55 4.29 0.22
CA ILE A 123 7.63 4.83 -0.79
C ILE A 123 8.21 4.73 -2.19
N ILE A 124 7.32 4.81 -3.18
CA ILE A 124 7.68 4.75 -4.59
C ILE A 124 7.88 6.17 -5.10
N LYS A 125 9.08 6.50 -5.56
CA LYS A 125 9.37 7.76 -6.27
C LYS A 125 10.15 7.43 -7.54
N ASP A 126 9.68 7.92 -8.68
CA ASP A 126 10.28 7.64 -10.01
C ASP A 126 10.49 6.15 -10.32
N GLY A 127 9.54 5.30 -9.88
CA GLY A 127 9.62 3.85 -10.08
C GLY A 127 10.67 3.13 -9.22
N LYS A 128 11.24 3.82 -8.22
CA LYS A 128 12.20 3.27 -7.26
C LYS A 128 11.64 3.31 -5.85
N CYS A 129 11.98 2.30 -5.06
CA CYS A 129 11.73 2.32 -3.62
C CYS A 129 12.74 3.22 -2.93
N ILE A 130 12.25 4.25 -2.26
CA ILE A 130 13.02 5.17 -1.45
C ILE A 130 12.57 5.11 0.00
N VAL A 131 13.48 5.47 0.91
CA VAL A 131 13.24 5.49 2.36
C VAL A 131 12.32 6.66 2.69
N GLY A 132 11.10 6.37 3.13
CA GLY A 132 10.08 7.37 3.47
C GLY A 132 10.05 7.74 4.95
N ILE A 133 9.08 8.59 5.32
CA ILE A 133 8.92 9.07 6.70
C ILE A 133 8.53 7.91 7.63
N GLY A 134 9.28 7.75 8.71
CA GLY A 134 9.09 6.71 9.72
C GLY A 134 9.94 5.46 9.51
N ALA A 135 10.58 5.31 8.34
CA ALA A 135 11.52 4.23 8.05
C ALA A 135 12.84 4.41 8.81
N SER A 136 13.57 3.32 9.03
CA SER A 136 14.86 3.35 9.73
C SER A 136 15.92 4.08 8.89
N CYS A 137 16.81 4.79 9.56
CA CYS A 137 17.89 5.53 8.90
C CYS A 137 19.19 5.51 9.70
N SER A 138 20.32 5.62 9.01
CA SER A 138 21.64 5.78 9.65
C SER A 138 22.13 7.22 9.66
N ASN A 139 21.72 8.00 8.66
CA ASN A 139 22.07 9.42 8.49
C ASN A 139 21.00 10.10 7.62
N ASP A 140 21.07 11.43 7.52
CA ASP A 140 20.07 12.24 6.81
C ASP A 140 20.00 11.94 5.31
N THR A 141 21.12 11.60 4.66
CA THR A 141 21.17 11.32 3.22
C THR A 141 20.44 10.04 2.82
N MET A 142 20.15 9.17 3.79
CA MET A 142 19.37 7.95 3.57
C MET A 142 17.87 8.27 3.38
N CYS A 143 17.37 9.36 3.95
CA CYS A 143 15.98 9.74 3.84
C CYS A 143 15.70 10.31 2.44
N GLY A 144 14.86 9.63 1.67
CA GLY A 144 14.63 9.95 0.25
C GLY A 144 13.59 11.04 0.01
N ILE A 145 12.97 11.55 1.08
CA ILE A 145 11.96 12.60 1.01
C ILE A 145 12.62 13.97 1.15
N ASP A 146 12.26 14.89 0.26
CA ASP A 146 12.74 16.26 0.37
C ASP A 146 12.31 16.87 1.70
N HIS A 147 13.18 17.66 2.33
CA HIS A 147 12.96 18.21 3.67
C HIS A 147 12.75 17.18 4.79
N SER A 148 13.37 15.99 4.66
CA SER A 148 13.45 15.01 5.74
C SER A 148 14.85 14.91 6.35
N THR A 149 14.93 14.42 7.58
CA THR A 149 16.16 14.24 8.37
C THR A 149 16.06 12.98 9.23
N CYS A 150 17.21 12.40 9.57
CA CYS A 150 17.28 11.19 10.38
C CYS A 150 17.27 11.56 11.87
N VAL A 151 16.13 11.34 12.53
CA VAL A 151 15.96 11.68 13.93
C VAL A 151 16.22 10.48 14.84
N ARG A 152 16.83 10.75 15.99
CA ARG A 152 17.01 9.76 17.06
C ARG A 152 15.85 9.88 18.04
N PRO A 153 15.24 8.76 18.48
CA PRO A 153 14.18 8.82 19.48
C PRO A 153 14.70 9.45 20.78
N ILE A 154 14.08 10.54 21.22
CA ILE A 154 14.36 11.11 22.54
C ILE A 154 13.65 10.20 23.55
N PHE A 155 14.41 9.51 24.39
CA PHE A 155 13.88 8.73 25.51
C PHE A 155 13.27 9.68 26.55
N VAL A 156 12.04 10.14 26.31
CA VAL A 156 11.22 10.74 27.37
C VAL A 156 10.71 9.56 28.18
N GLY A 157 11.12 9.46 29.45
CA GLY A 157 10.93 8.32 30.36
C GLY A 157 9.47 7.96 30.73
N LYS A 158 8.52 8.05 29.79
CA LYS A 158 7.20 7.46 29.87
C LYS A 158 7.18 6.22 28.98
N LYS A 159 6.94 5.06 29.61
CA LYS A 159 6.73 3.77 28.94
C LYS A 159 5.68 3.97 27.82
N ASN A 160 6.04 3.55 26.60
CA ASN A 160 5.27 3.56 25.33
C ASN A 160 5.78 4.48 24.20
N SER A 161 7.09 4.75 24.09
CA SER A 161 7.65 5.18 22.79
C SER A 161 8.19 3.94 22.06
N LEU A 162 7.53 3.57 20.95
CA LEU A 162 7.61 2.26 20.28
C LEU A 162 8.78 2.13 19.29
N LYS A 163 9.73 3.08 19.23
CA LYS A 163 10.84 3.05 18.27
C LYS A 163 12.18 3.15 18.99
N ASP A 164 12.90 2.03 19.06
CA ASP A 164 14.29 1.94 19.58
C ASP A 164 15.35 2.21 18.49
N TYR A 165 14.93 2.69 17.32
CA TYR A 165 15.78 2.92 16.15
C TYR A 165 15.65 4.36 15.64
N ASN A 166 16.71 4.87 15.02
CA ASN A 166 16.69 6.16 14.31
C ASN A 166 15.77 6.05 13.09
N TYR A 167 14.98 7.07 12.82
CA TYR A 167 14.02 7.05 11.73
C TYR A 167 13.93 8.39 10.97
N CYS A 168 13.51 8.34 9.72
CA CYS A 168 13.31 9.55 8.92
C CYS A 168 12.08 10.31 9.39
N SER A 169 12.23 11.62 9.60
CA SER A 169 11.14 12.53 9.95
C SER A 169 11.26 13.81 9.14
N CYS A 170 10.16 14.54 8.96
CA CYS A 170 10.23 15.87 8.38
C CYS A 170 11.09 16.79 9.26
N GLN A 171 11.84 17.67 8.59
CA GLN A 171 12.60 18.74 9.22
C GLN A 171 11.68 19.69 9.99
N MET A 172 12.25 20.50 10.88
CA MET A 172 11.51 21.59 11.51
C MET A 172 10.86 22.47 10.43
N GLU A 173 9.65 22.97 10.71
CA GLU A 173 8.81 23.74 9.77
C GLU A 173 8.15 22.92 8.64
N TYR A 174 8.27 21.59 8.65
CA TYR A 174 7.59 20.71 7.71
C TYR A 174 6.73 19.67 8.44
N VAL A 175 5.65 19.25 7.80
CA VAL A 175 4.73 18.22 8.29
C VAL A 175 4.56 17.13 7.24
N HIS A 176 4.43 15.88 7.71
CA HIS A 176 4.25 14.73 6.85
C HIS A 176 2.80 14.66 6.34
N VAL A 177 2.63 14.74 5.02
CA VAL A 177 1.34 14.64 4.32
C VAL A 177 1.51 13.67 3.15
N ASN A 178 0.74 12.59 3.12
CA ASN A 178 0.70 11.63 2.00
C ASN A 178 2.06 11.14 1.48
N GLY A 179 3.06 10.96 2.36
CA GLY A 179 4.41 10.51 1.97
C GLY A 179 5.42 11.63 1.73
N GLU A 180 5.00 12.89 1.75
CA GLU A 180 5.84 14.06 1.51
C GLU A 180 5.94 14.96 2.74
N CYS A 181 6.97 15.81 2.78
CA CYS A 181 7.13 16.83 3.81
C CYS A 181 6.72 18.18 3.22
N LEU A 182 5.54 18.65 3.61
CA LEU A 182 5.01 19.95 3.18
C LEU A 182 5.30 21.01 4.23
N LYS A 183 5.56 22.24 3.78
CA LYS A 183 5.83 23.37 4.68
C LYS A 183 4.60 23.67 5.52
N ILE A 184 4.78 23.85 6.84
CA ILE A 184 3.67 24.22 7.73
C ILE A 184 3.25 25.68 7.53
N ALA A 185 1.98 25.95 7.82
CA ALA A 185 1.46 27.30 7.89
C ALA A 185 2.02 28.03 9.12
N THR A 186 2.48 29.26 8.90
CA THR A 186 3.05 30.14 9.92
C THR A 186 2.07 31.22 10.38
N LYS A 187 1.04 31.49 9.57
CA LYS A 187 -0.03 32.44 9.86
C LYS A 187 -1.33 32.03 9.19
N TYR A 188 -2.39 32.69 9.63
CA TYR A 188 -3.70 32.59 9.01
C TYR A 188 -3.67 32.91 7.51
N GLU A 189 -4.51 32.24 6.71
CA GLU A 189 -4.56 32.37 5.24
C GLU A 189 -3.28 31.96 4.50
N ASP A 190 -2.29 31.38 5.17
CA ASP A 190 -1.16 30.76 4.47
C ASP A 190 -1.64 29.65 3.54
N GLN A 191 -0.93 29.52 2.42
CA GLN A 191 -1.20 28.51 1.41
C GLN A 191 -1.01 27.11 1.99
N CYS A 192 -1.91 26.21 1.61
CA CYS A 192 -1.90 24.82 2.05
C CYS A 192 -2.41 23.91 0.93
N GLU A 193 -2.06 22.64 1.07
CA GLU A 193 -2.55 21.53 0.26
C GLU A 193 -3.34 20.54 1.13
N SER A 194 -3.03 20.47 2.43
CA SER A 194 -3.73 19.61 3.39
C SER A 194 -3.89 20.26 4.77
N ASP A 195 -4.85 19.73 5.54
CA ASP A 195 -5.19 20.22 6.88
C ASP A 195 -4.02 20.17 7.86
N GLU A 196 -3.14 19.17 7.74
CA GLU A 196 -2.01 18.94 8.64
C GLU A 196 -1.05 20.14 8.67
N GLN A 197 -0.95 20.88 7.57
CA GLN A 197 -0.13 22.09 7.49
C GLN A 197 -0.65 23.21 8.39
N CYS A 198 -1.95 23.24 8.68
CA CYS A 198 -2.60 24.27 9.48
C CYS A 198 -2.59 23.97 10.99
N PHE A 199 -2.38 22.71 11.40
CA PHE A 199 -2.46 22.28 12.80
C PHE A 199 -1.46 22.97 13.75
N PRO A 200 -0.23 23.35 13.34
CA PRO A 200 0.66 24.11 14.20
C PRO A 200 0.09 25.46 14.65
N LEU A 201 -0.85 26.04 13.89
CA LEU A 201 -1.55 27.27 14.26
C LEU A 201 -2.75 26.98 15.16
N SER A 202 -3.59 26.03 14.74
CA SER A 202 -4.72 25.50 15.53
C SER A 202 -5.30 24.27 14.85
N HIS A 203 -5.76 23.29 15.64
CA HIS A 203 -6.52 22.15 15.14
C HIS A 203 -7.91 22.53 14.56
N ASP A 204 -8.37 23.75 14.82
CA ASP A 204 -9.64 24.27 14.28
C ASP A 204 -9.50 24.83 12.84
N LEU A 205 -8.26 25.01 12.36
CA LEU A 205 -7.99 25.46 10.98
C LEU A 205 -7.97 24.27 10.01
N LYS A 206 -8.51 24.51 8.81
CA LYS A 206 -8.62 23.55 7.72
C LYS A 206 -8.10 24.16 6.43
N CYS A 207 -7.62 23.32 5.53
CA CYS A 207 -7.21 23.76 4.22
C CYS A 207 -8.43 23.86 3.30
N ILE A 208 -8.95 25.07 3.10
CA ILE A 208 -10.14 25.32 2.26
C ILE A 208 -9.75 26.28 1.16
N ASN A 209 -10.01 25.88 -0.09
CA ASN A 209 -9.63 26.62 -1.29
C ASN A 209 -8.13 26.98 -1.34
N GLY A 210 -7.28 26.09 -0.81
CA GLY A 210 -5.82 26.24 -0.83
C GLY A 210 -5.27 27.17 0.27
N ASN A 211 -6.09 27.64 1.20
CA ASN A 211 -5.66 28.50 2.31
C ASN A 211 -6.10 27.93 3.66
N CYS A 212 -5.27 28.11 4.68
CA CYS A 212 -5.60 27.73 6.06
C CYS A 212 -6.66 28.69 6.62
N VAL A 213 -7.90 28.21 6.66
CA VAL A 213 -9.06 28.98 7.14
C VAL A 213 -9.90 28.19 8.12
N CYS A 214 -10.80 28.87 8.84
CA CYS A 214 -11.69 28.20 9.78
C CYS A 214 -12.77 27.39 9.05
N ALA A 215 -12.95 26.13 9.45
CA ALA A 215 -13.96 25.24 8.88
C ALA A 215 -15.40 25.73 9.11
N THR A 216 -15.64 26.36 10.26
CA THR A 216 -16.92 26.94 10.63
C THR A 216 -16.70 28.15 11.55
N SER A 217 -17.68 29.05 11.56
CA SER A 217 -17.76 30.21 12.45
C SER A 217 -18.09 29.79 13.89
N HIS A 218 -17.27 28.92 14.47
CA HIS A 218 -17.32 28.64 15.90
C HIS A 218 -16.53 29.76 16.61
N HIS A 219 -17.09 30.33 17.68
CA HIS A 219 -16.42 31.38 18.49
C HIS A 219 -14.97 31.00 18.87
N LYS A 220 -14.67 29.71 19.01
CA LYS A 220 -13.33 29.18 19.30
C LYS A 220 -12.30 29.47 18.19
N CYS A 221 -12.71 29.41 16.92
CA CYS A 221 -11.84 29.71 15.79
C CYS A 221 -11.66 31.24 15.64
N ILE A 222 -12.65 32.03 16.08
CA ILE A 222 -12.57 33.49 16.05
C ILE A 222 -11.47 34.04 16.95
N ASP A 223 -11.31 33.46 18.15
CA ASP A 223 -10.23 33.82 19.08
C ASP A 223 -8.84 33.39 18.61
N VAL A 224 -8.74 32.41 17.72
CA VAL A 224 -7.48 32.02 17.07
C VAL A 224 -7.03 33.13 16.11
N PHE A 225 -7.94 33.73 15.32
CA PHE A 225 -7.55 34.84 14.44
C PHE A 225 -7.01 36.04 15.23
N THR A 226 -7.63 36.39 16.36
CA THR A 226 -7.23 37.56 17.17
C THR A 226 -5.89 37.33 17.88
N LYS A 227 -5.59 36.10 18.30
CA LYS A 227 -4.29 35.72 18.90
C LYS A 227 -3.16 35.63 17.87
N VAL A 228 -3.43 35.09 16.68
CA VAL A 228 -2.44 34.95 15.60
C VAL A 228 -2.05 36.32 15.01
N GLN A 229 -2.99 37.27 14.91
CA GLN A 229 -2.70 38.61 14.40
C GLN A 229 -2.10 39.58 15.44
N ASN A 230 -2.19 39.29 16.74
CA ASN A 230 -1.70 40.20 17.79
C ASN A 230 -1.21 39.48 19.06
N PRO A 231 0.01 38.92 19.07
CA PRO A 231 0.54 38.15 20.20
C PRO A 231 0.80 38.98 21.47
N GLU A 232 0.86 40.31 21.38
CA GLU A 232 1.24 41.19 22.51
C GLU A 232 0.07 41.61 23.42
N LYS A 233 -1.19 41.36 23.03
CA LYS A 233 -2.36 41.84 23.82
C LYS A 233 -3.00 40.81 24.75
N HIS A 234 -2.53 39.56 24.77
CA HIS A 234 -3.19 38.48 25.52
C HIS A 234 -2.52 38.09 26.86
N ASN A 235 -1.60 38.91 27.38
CA ASN A 235 -1.13 38.81 28.77
C ASN A 235 -1.98 39.63 29.76
N ALA A 236 -3.27 39.78 29.50
CA ALA A 236 -4.20 40.33 30.48
C ALA A 236 -5.52 39.53 30.45
N LYS A 237 -5.76 38.82 31.55
CA LYS A 237 -6.96 38.04 31.91
C LYS A 237 -6.97 36.57 31.49
N ASP A 238 -6.14 35.80 32.16
CA ASP A 238 -6.63 34.57 32.79
C ASP A 238 -6.72 34.82 34.30
N GLY A 239 -7.93 35.16 34.74
CA GLY A 239 -8.31 35.28 36.14
C GLY A 239 -9.73 34.75 36.22
N SER A 240 -9.88 33.54 36.74
CA SER A 240 -11.16 32.99 37.16
C SER A 240 -11.86 33.98 38.09
N ASP A 241 -13.12 34.32 37.83
CA ASP A 241 -14.13 34.08 38.87
C ASP A 241 -15.56 34.11 38.33
N SER A 242 -16.34 33.30 39.02
CA SER A 242 -17.77 33.15 39.04
C SER A 242 -18.57 34.45 39.23
N SER A 243 -19.87 34.35 38.92
CA SER A 243 -20.98 35.25 39.29
C SER A 243 -21.32 36.39 38.32
N GLY A 244 -22.43 36.21 37.62
CA GLY A 244 -23.07 37.22 36.79
C GLY A 244 -24.51 36.87 36.42
N MET A 245 -25.32 36.43 37.39
CA MET A 245 -26.78 36.45 37.26
C MET A 245 -27.24 37.92 37.34
N ILE A 246 -27.39 38.50 36.16
CA ILE A 246 -28.45 39.40 35.71
C ILE A 246 -29.03 40.33 36.79
N ASN A 247 -28.64 41.60 36.69
CA ASN A 247 -29.25 42.77 37.29
C ASN A 247 -30.74 42.85 36.87
N ILE A 248 -31.65 42.48 37.78
CA ILE A 248 -33.09 42.76 37.66
C ILE A 248 -33.48 43.66 38.83
N LEU A 249 -34.01 44.83 38.48
CA LEU A 249 -34.81 45.74 39.30
C LEU A 249 -34.17 46.24 40.62
N MET A 250 -33.56 47.42 40.50
CA MET A 250 -33.98 48.55 41.34
C MET A 250 -35.50 48.58 41.40
N ILE A 251 -36.08 48.28 42.56
CA ILE A 251 -37.35 48.76 43.13
C ILE A 251 -37.74 47.76 44.23
N ILE A 252 -37.86 48.26 45.47
CA ILE A 252 -38.48 47.69 46.69
C ILE A 252 -37.50 47.45 47.86
N LEU A 253 -37.55 48.44 48.78
CA LEU A 253 -37.21 48.41 50.22
C LEU A 253 -35.71 48.59 50.55
N GLY A 254 -35.25 49.70 51.13
CA GLY A 254 -35.87 50.44 52.21
C GLY A 254 -35.45 49.83 53.54
N PHE A 255 -34.76 50.64 54.35
CA PHE A 255 -34.35 50.44 55.74
C PHE A 255 -32.89 50.06 56.03
N ALA A 256 -32.23 51.03 56.69
CA ALA A 256 -31.15 50.91 57.66
C ALA A 256 -29.81 50.41 57.10
N VAL A 257 -28.70 51.13 57.25
CA VAL A 257 -28.14 51.56 58.53
C VAL A 257 -27.27 52.81 58.29
N LEU A 258 -27.71 53.93 58.88
CA LEU A 258 -26.83 55.00 59.36
C LEU A 258 -25.85 54.39 60.36
N TYR A 259 -24.56 54.69 60.30
CA TYR A 259 -23.80 55.28 61.41
C TYR A 259 -22.30 55.38 61.08
N ASN A 260 -21.82 56.63 61.13
CA ASN A 260 -20.49 57.10 61.57
C ASN A 260 -19.21 56.43 61.05
N HIS A 261 -18.37 57.21 60.36
CA HIS A 261 -17.40 58.07 61.04
C HIS A 261 -16.70 59.03 60.05
N GLN A 262 -16.92 60.33 60.21
CA GLN A 262 -15.93 61.36 59.85
C GLN A 262 -14.80 61.32 60.88
N PHE A 263 -13.55 61.47 60.46
CA PHE A 263 -12.57 62.31 61.15
C PHE A 263 -11.49 62.76 60.15
N PHE A 264 -11.37 64.09 60.03
CA PHE A 264 -10.37 64.83 59.28
C PHE A 264 -9.20 65.18 60.23
N TYR A 265 -8.01 65.27 59.65
CA TYR A 265 -6.72 65.67 60.25
C TYR A 265 -6.73 67.00 61.03
N LEU A 266 -6.16 67.01 62.24
CA LEU A 266 -5.07 67.90 62.72
C LEU A 266 -4.65 67.53 64.15
#